data_AF-A0A1I4AW26-F1
#
_entry.id   AF-A0A1I4AW26-F1
#
_cell.length_a   1.000
_cell.length_b   1.000
_cell.length_c   1.000
_cell.angle_alpha   90.00
_cell.angle_beta   90.00
_cell.angle_gamma   90.00
#
_symmetry.space_group_name_H-M   'P 1'
#
loop_
_entity.id
_entity.type
_entity.pdbx_description
1 polymer ?
#
loop_
_entity_poly.entity_id
_entity_poly.type
_entity_poly.pdbx_seq_one_letter_code
_entity_poly.pdbx_strand_id
1 'polypeptide(L)'
;MWWLIGAGVVLLSAALWGPIVSRRAEQPKYKVVAKERDIEIRDYAPMIVAEVEFPGERNVALGQGFRAVADYIFGDNSSSQKVAMTAPVTQQESETIAMTAPVTQHGDGDNWRVRFVMPSHYTLASLPTPNNPAVKLKEFGGRRFAVIRFSGLARDAVLKRHAKDLQDFIVSKNLKFLSAPIYAYYNPPWTLPFLRRNEVSIEIAGEQ
;
A
#
# COMPACT_ATOMS: atom_id res chain seq x y z
N MET A 1 -29.73 -27.68 12.79
CA MET A 1 -30.08 -26.29 12.41
C MET A 1 -29.34 -25.20 13.19
N TRP A 2 -28.51 -25.50 14.21
CA TRP A 2 -27.84 -24.47 15.04
C TRP A 2 -26.42 -24.06 14.56
N TRP A 3 -25.86 -24.73 13.56
CA TRP A 3 -24.46 -24.55 13.16
C TRP A 3 -24.34 -23.44 12.09
N LEU A 4 -25.43 -23.16 11.37
CA LEU A 4 -25.53 -22.06 10.41
C LEU A 4 -25.63 -20.69 11.09
N ILE A 5 -26.17 -20.63 12.32
CA ILE A 5 -26.28 -19.38 13.09
C ILE A 5 -24.91 -18.97 13.64
N GLY A 6 -24.11 -19.92 14.12
CA GLY A 6 -22.75 -19.66 14.60
C GLY A 6 -21.79 -19.17 13.50
N ALA A 7 -21.83 -19.79 12.32
CA ALA A 7 -21.02 -19.35 11.18
C ALA A 7 -21.44 -17.97 10.65
N GLY A 8 -22.74 -17.68 10.62
CA GLY A 8 -23.26 -16.37 10.20
C GLY A 8 -22.82 -15.22 11.13
N VAL A 9 -22.84 -15.43 12.45
CA VAL A 9 -22.42 -14.42 13.44
C VAL A 9 -20.90 -14.19 13.40
N VAL A 10 -20.08 -15.24 13.27
CA VAL A 10 -18.61 -15.11 13.17
C VAL A 10 -18.17 -14.42 11.88
N LEU A 11 -18.83 -14.72 10.75
CA LEU A 11 -18.58 -14.05 9.48
C LEU A 11 -19.02 -12.58 9.48
N LEU A 12 -20.18 -12.27 10.09
CA LEU A 12 -20.63 -10.88 10.29
C LEU A 12 -19.69 -10.09 11.19
N SER A 13 -19.18 -10.68 12.28
CA SER A 13 -18.22 -10.01 13.16
C SER A 13 -16.86 -9.76 12.49
N ALA A 14 -16.34 -10.72 11.70
CA ALA A 14 -15.09 -10.54 10.96
C ALA A 14 -15.22 -9.50 9.83
N ALA A 15 -16.37 -9.47 9.15
CA ALA A 15 -16.70 -8.49 8.11
C ALA A 15 -16.81 -7.05 8.67
N LEU A 16 -17.37 -6.88 9.87
CA LEU A 16 -17.46 -5.61 10.58
C LEU A 16 -16.11 -5.14 11.15
N TRP A 17 -15.16 -6.04 11.36
CA TRP A 17 -13.81 -5.70 11.84
C TRP A 17 -12.90 -5.10 10.77
N GLY A 18 -13.10 -5.44 9.49
CA GLY A 18 -12.28 -4.93 8.37
C GLY A 18 -12.16 -3.40 8.34
N PRO A 19 -13.28 -2.65 8.39
CA PRO A 19 -13.25 -1.19 8.47
C PRO A 19 -12.55 -0.64 9.72
N ILE A 20 -12.59 -1.35 10.85
CA ILE A 20 -11.98 -0.93 12.11
C ILE A 20 -10.45 -1.08 12.05
N VAL A 21 -9.95 -2.20 11.53
CA VAL A 21 -8.50 -2.43 11.36
C VAL A 21 -7.91 -1.40 10.38
N SER A 22 -8.58 -1.15 9.26
CA SER A 22 -8.14 -0.13 8.29
C SER A 22 -8.15 1.30 8.81
N ARG A 23 -9.04 1.63 9.78
CA ARG A 23 -9.05 2.94 10.43
C ARG A 23 -7.94 3.11 11.47
N ARG A 24 -7.44 2.02 12.03
CA ARG A 24 -6.34 2.03 13.01
C ARG A 24 -4.96 1.95 12.36
N ALA A 25 -4.87 1.40 11.15
CA ALA A 25 -3.63 1.40 10.38
C ALA A 25 -3.21 2.84 10.06
N GLU A 26 -1.95 3.16 10.33
CA GLU A 26 -1.37 4.45 9.97
C GLU A 26 -1.46 4.65 8.45
N GLN A 27 -1.71 5.90 8.00
CA GLN A 27 -1.79 6.24 6.58
C GLN A 27 -0.79 7.34 6.22
N PRO A 28 -0.28 7.38 4.99
CA PRO A 28 0.59 8.46 4.53
C PRO A 28 -0.06 9.82 4.77
N LYS A 29 0.72 10.75 5.33
CA LYS A 29 0.25 12.12 5.54
C LYS A 29 0.21 12.85 4.21
N TYR A 30 -0.93 13.45 3.89
CA TYR A 30 -1.10 14.28 2.71
C TYR A 30 -1.96 15.51 2.99
N LYS A 31 -1.85 16.52 2.13
CA LYS A 31 -2.74 17.69 2.08
C LYS A 31 -3.54 17.65 0.79
N VAL A 32 -4.85 17.87 0.87
CA VAL A 32 -5.70 18.02 -0.32
C VAL A 32 -5.56 19.45 -0.82
N VAL A 33 -5.07 19.63 -2.05
CA VAL A 33 -4.90 20.96 -2.68
C VAL A 33 -6.07 21.32 -3.59
N ALA A 34 -6.73 20.32 -4.17
CA ALA A 34 -7.94 20.50 -4.96
C ALA A 34 -8.85 19.27 -4.83
N LYS A 35 -10.15 19.47 -4.99
CA LYS A 35 -11.13 18.40 -4.96
C LYS A 35 -12.27 18.66 -5.93
N GLU A 36 -12.61 17.66 -6.72
CA GLU A 36 -13.76 17.66 -7.62
C GLU A 36 -14.43 16.29 -7.59
N ARG A 37 -15.65 16.21 -7.06
CA ARG A 37 -16.38 14.95 -6.85
C ARG A 37 -15.54 13.94 -6.06
N ASP A 38 -15.26 12.78 -6.65
CA ASP A 38 -14.48 11.68 -6.08
C ASP A 38 -12.98 11.77 -6.38
N ILE A 39 -12.54 12.83 -7.06
CA ILE A 39 -11.15 13.08 -7.42
C ILE A 39 -10.56 14.17 -6.53
N GLU A 40 -9.37 13.90 -5.99
CA GLU A 40 -8.59 14.82 -5.16
C GLU A 40 -7.19 14.96 -5.74
N ILE A 41 -6.65 16.19 -5.73
CA ILE A 41 -5.22 16.42 -5.89
C ILE A 41 -4.61 16.52 -4.50
N ARG A 42 -3.57 15.73 -4.24
CA ARG A 42 -2.97 15.55 -2.93
C ARG A 42 -1.46 15.73 -2.98
N ASP A 43 -0.93 16.49 -2.03
CA ASP A 43 0.50 16.59 -1.75
C ASP A 43 0.86 15.64 -0.61
N TYR A 44 1.62 14.60 -0.93
CA TYR A 44 2.09 13.63 0.05
C TYR A 44 3.42 14.09 0.67
N ALA A 45 3.54 13.95 1.98
CA ALA A 45 4.82 14.13 2.67
C ALA A 45 5.80 13.01 2.30
N PRO A 46 7.12 13.24 2.42
CA PRO A 46 8.11 12.16 2.31
C PRO A 46 7.79 11.01 3.26
N MET A 47 7.99 9.79 2.79
CA MET A 47 7.75 8.57 3.54
C MET A 47 8.77 7.50 3.17
N ILE A 48 8.96 6.48 4.01
CA ILE A 48 9.77 5.32 3.66
C ILE A 48 8.84 4.20 3.21
N VAL A 49 9.25 3.48 2.17
CA VAL A 49 8.51 2.33 1.65
C VAL A 49 9.39 1.09 1.65
N ALA A 50 8.79 -0.06 1.98
CA ALA A 50 9.32 -1.36 1.59
C ALA A 50 8.70 -1.71 0.24
N GLU A 51 9.53 -1.97 -0.76
CA GLU A 51 9.08 -2.33 -2.11
C GLU A 51 9.74 -3.61 -2.62
N VAL A 52 9.00 -4.32 -3.47
CA VAL A 52 9.50 -5.47 -4.20
C VAL A 52 8.93 -5.43 -5.62
N GLU A 53 9.70 -5.96 -6.56
CA GLU A 53 9.33 -6.09 -7.97
C GLU A 53 9.30 -7.55 -8.37
N PHE A 54 8.23 -7.95 -9.06
CA PHE A 54 8.06 -9.29 -9.57
C PHE A 54 7.61 -9.25 -11.04
N PRO A 55 8.30 -9.98 -11.93
CA PRO A 55 7.85 -10.14 -13.30
C PRO A 55 6.69 -11.16 -13.40
N GLY A 56 5.89 -11.05 -14.45
CA GLY A 56 4.86 -12.01 -14.83
C GLY A 56 3.44 -11.44 -14.81
N GLU A 57 2.47 -12.36 -14.84
CA GLU A 57 1.05 -12.00 -14.81
C GLU A 57 0.70 -11.26 -13.51
N ARG A 58 -0.14 -10.23 -13.65
CA ARG A 58 -0.51 -9.29 -12.58
C ARG A 58 -0.91 -10.00 -11.29
N ASN A 59 -1.90 -10.89 -11.32
CA ASN A 59 -2.41 -11.49 -10.09
C ASN A 59 -1.35 -12.34 -9.37
N VAL A 60 -0.54 -13.08 -10.13
CA VAL A 60 0.57 -13.87 -9.59
C VAL A 60 1.64 -12.96 -8.97
N ALA A 61 2.12 -11.97 -9.73
CA ALA A 61 3.18 -11.06 -9.29
C ALA A 61 2.78 -10.25 -8.06
N LEU A 62 1.52 -9.80 -8.00
CA LEU A 62 0.98 -9.08 -6.85
C LEU A 62 0.85 -9.96 -5.61
N GLY A 63 0.44 -11.22 -5.77
CA GLY A 63 0.36 -12.17 -4.66
C GLY A 63 1.74 -12.47 -4.07
N GLN A 64 2.72 -12.72 -4.93
CA GLN A 64 4.12 -12.94 -4.52
C GLN A 64 4.73 -11.69 -3.88
N GLY A 65 4.53 -10.52 -4.50
CA GLY A 65 5.00 -9.24 -4.00
C GLY A 65 4.43 -8.88 -2.63
N PHE A 66 3.12 -9.05 -2.45
CA PHE A 66 2.49 -8.85 -1.16
C PHE A 66 3.06 -9.80 -0.10
N ARG A 67 3.21 -11.08 -0.43
CA ARG A 67 3.77 -12.07 0.51
C ARG A 67 5.19 -11.72 0.93
N ALA A 68 6.07 -11.39 -0.02
CA ALA A 68 7.46 -11.06 0.30
C ALA A 68 7.59 -9.84 1.25
N VAL A 69 6.78 -8.80 1.03
CA VAL A 69 6.78 -7.62 1.92
C VAL A 69 6.10 -7.91 3.25
N ALA A 70 5.04 -8.75 3.26
CA ALA A 70 4.40 -9.18 4.49
C ALA A 70 5.34 -10.03 5.35
N ASP A 71 6.07 -10.98 4.76
CA ASP A 71 7.05 -11.81 5.46
C ASP A 71 8.10 -10.92 6.13
N TYR A 72 8.62 -9.90 5.43
CA TYR A 72 9.50 -8.88 6.03
C TYR A 72 8.85 -8.18 7.23
N ILE A 73 7.61 -7.70 7.09
CA ILE A 73 6.89 -6.99 8.15
C ILE A 73 6.62 -7.89 9.37
N PHE A 74 6.41 -9.19 9.16
CA PHE A 74 6.07 -10.15 10.20
C PHE A 74 7.27 -10.95 10.74
N GLY A 75 8.50 -10.55 10.41
CA GLY A 75 9.71 -11.04 11.08
C GLY A 75 10.73 -11.75 10.19
N ASP A 76 10.58 -11.75 8.86
CA ASP A 76 11.68 -12.11 7.95
C ASP A 76 12.68 -10.95 7.76
N ASN A 77 13.20 -10.47 8.89
CA ASN A 77 14.16 -9.40 8.99
C ASN A 77 15.12 -9.64 10.14
N SER A 78 16.23 -8.92 10.11
CA SER A 78 17.20 -8.87 11.20
C SER A 78 17.17 -7.48 11.83
N SER A 79 16.91 -7.38 13.13
CA SER A 79 16.79 -6.08 13.82
C SER A 79 18.03 -5.21 13.59
N SER A 80 17.79 -3.92 13.39
CA SER A 80 18.83 -2.91 13.19
C SER A 80 19.47 -2.45 14.50
N GLN A 81 19.01 -2.95 15.66
CA GLN A 81 19.62 -2.64 16.94
C GLN A 81 21.11 -3.00 16.87
N LYS A 82 21.95 -1.96 16.89
CA LYS A 82 23.40 -2.08 16.97
C LYS A 82 23.75 -2.74 18.30
N VAL A 83 23.78 -4.07 18.33
CA VAL A 83 24.59 -4.78 19.31
C VAL A 83 26.03 -4.43 18.92
N ALA A 84 26.63 -3.50 19.67
CA ALA A 84 28.02 -3.12 19.51
C ALA A 84 28.86 -4.39 19.38
N MET A 85 29.72 -4.45 18.34
CA MET A 85 30.59 -5.56 17.98
C MET A 85 31.37 -6.10 19.18
N THR A 86 30.74 -6.97 19.96
CA THR A 86 31.32 -7.66 21.09
C THR A 86 30.84 -9.09 20.99
N ALA A 87 31.79 -10.01 20.87
CA ALA A 87 31.53 -11.43 20.85
C ALA A 87 30.96 -11.86 22.23
N PRO A 88 30.03 -12.83 22.28
CA PRO A 88 29.54 -13.66 21.18
C PRO A 88 28.41 -12.98 20.37
N VAL A 89 28.30 -13.35 19.08
CA VAL A 89 27.18 -12.95 18.21
C VAL A 89 25.93 -13.69 18.69
N THR A 90 25.19 -13.06 19.61
CA THR A 90 23.83 -13.45 19.92
C THR A 90 22.99 -13.32 18.64
N GLN A 91 22.13 -14.30 18.36
CA GLN A 91 21.22 -14.30 17.21
C GLN A 91 20.52 -12.93 17.10
N GLN A 92 20.62 -12.27 15.93
CA GLN A 92 19.90 -11.02 15.70
C GLN A 92 18.40 -11.32 15.73
N GLU A 93 17.69 -10.73 16.69
CA GLU A 93 16.25 -10.94 16.84
C GLU A 93 15.50 -10.34 15.63
N SER A 94 14.44 -11.02 15.19
CA SER A 94 13.51 -10.48 14.22
C SER A 94 12.50 -9.55 14.89
N GLU A 95 12.04 -8.54 14.15
CA GLU A 95 11.11 -7.54 14.66
C GLU A 95 9.80 -7.56 13.86
N THR A 96 8.65 -7.48 14.54
CA THR A 96 7.36 -7.30 13.88
C THR A 96 7.07 -5.81 13.70
N ILE A 97 6.89 -5.38 12.45
CA ILE A 97 6.58 -4.00 12.09
C ILE A 97 5.06 -3.82 12.03
N ALA A 98 4.55 -2.68 12.55
CA ALA A 98 3.13 -2.38 12.45
C ALA A 98 2.70 -2.14 11.00
N MET A 99 1.57 -2.74 10.60
CA MET A 99 1.00 -2.51 9.26
C MET A 99 0.43 -1.09 9.11
N THR A 100 0.65 -0.50 7.94
CA THR A 100 0.07 0.76 7.48
C THR A 100 -0.89 0.48 6.32
N ALA A 101 -1.65 1.49 5.90
CA ALA A 101 -2.48 1.45 4.71
C ALA A 101 -2.22 2.70 3.86
N PRO A 102 -2.23 2.63 2.52
CA PRO A 102 -2.59 1.47 1.69
C PRO A 102 -1.38 0.60 1.29
N VAL A 103 -1.67 -0.60 0.78
CA VAL A 103 -0.74 -1.33 -0.10
C VAL A 103 -0.90 -0.77 -1.51
N THR A 104 0.21 -0.39 -2.14
CA THR A 104 0.18 0.16 -3.49
C THR A 104 0.79 -0.79 -4.52
N GLN A 105 0.25 -0.77 -5.72
CA GLN A 105 0.63 -1.62 -6.84
C GLN A 105 0.82 -0.75 -8.09
N HIS A 106 1.96 -0.92 -8.76
CA HIS A 106 2.30 -0.20 -9.98
C HIS A 106 2.84 -1.19 -11.00
N GLY A 107 2.28 -1.20 -12.21
CA GLY A 107 2.73 -2.06 -13.30
C GLY A 107 3.54 -1.28 -14.31
N ASP A 108 4.64 -1.86 -14.77
CA ASP A 108 5.41 -1.43 -15.94
C ASP A 108 5.66 -2.64 -16.84
N GLY A 109 4.86 -2.77 -17.90
CA GLY A 109 4.83 -3.97 -18.74
C GLY A 109 4.47 -5.23 -17.94
N ASP A 110 5.35 -6.24 -18.01
CA ASP A 110 5.22 -7.48 -17.26
C ASP A 110 5.83 -7.41 -15.85
N ASN A 111 6.31 -6.26 -15.38
CA ASN A 111 6.88 -6.11 -14.04
C ASN A 111 5.93 -5.37 -13.11
N TRP A 112 5.64 -5.97 -11.95
CA TRP A 112 4.74 -5.41 -10.96
C TRP A 112 5.49 -5.07 -9.68
N ARG A 113 5.38 -3.81 -9.28
CA ARG A 113 5.93 -3.30 -8.04
C ARG A 113 4.84 -3.26 -6.98
N VAL A 114 5.11 -3.90 -5.84
CA VAL A 114 4.27 -3.83 -4.64
C VAL A 114 4.98 -3.01 -3.59
N ARG A 115 4.28 -2.07 -2.96
CA ARG A 115 4.85 -1.24 -1.89
C ARG A 115 3.98 -1.21 -0.65
N PHE A 116 4.67 -1.14 0.47
CA PHE A 116 4.10 -0.93 1.78
C PHE A 116 4.75 0.28 2.42
N VAL A 117 3.95 1.17 2.98
CA VAL A 117 4.48 2.37 3.65
C VAL A 117 4.94 1.98 5.05
N MET A 118 6.13 2.41 5.46
CA MET A 118 6.62 2.13 6.81
C MET A 118 5.99 3.11 7.81
N PRO A 119 5.71 2.69 9.05
CA PRO A 119 5.22 3.58 10.10
C PRO A 119 6.16 4.78 10.31
N SER A 120 5.59 5.97 10.58
CA SER A 120 6.37 7.22 10.56
C SER A 120 7.42 7.38 11.67
N HIS A 121 7.41 6.51 12.68
CA HIS A 121 8.42 6.52 13.74
C HIS A 121 9.74 5.86 13.32
N TYR A 122 9.75 5.08 12.23
CA TYR A 122 10.98 4.50 11.69
C TYR A 122 11.74 5.48 10.80
N THR A 123 13.07 5.37 10.85
CA THR A 123 14.01 5.95 9.89
C THR A 123 14.66 4.82 9.08
N LEU A 124 15.31 5.11 7.95
CA LEU A 124 16.05 4.09 7.19
C LEU A 124 17.10 3.37 8.05
N ALA A 125 17.73 4.09 8.98
CA ALA A 125 18.76 3.54 9.86
C ALA A 125 18.19 2.66 10.99
N SER A 126 16.92 2.86 11.36
CA SER A 126 16.27 2.10 12.43
C SER A 126 15.38 0.97 11.92
N LEU A 127 15.10 0.90 10.62
CA LEU A 127 14.34 -0.22 10.05
C LEU A 127 15.16 -1.50 10.12
N PRO A 128 14.56 -2.64 10.53
CA PRO A 128 15.18 -3.94 10.41
C PRO A 128 15.65 -4.20 8.97
N THR A 129 16.76 -4.91 8.83
CA THR A 129 17.28 -5.25 7.51
C THR A 129 16.45 -6.41 6.93
N PRO A 130 15.88 -6.30 5.72
CA PRO A 130 15.19 -7.42 5.11
C PRO A 130 16.15 -8.58 4.85
N ASN A 131 15.76 -9.80 5.23
CA ASN A 131 16.55 -11.00 4.92
C ASN A 131 16.39 -11.39 3.45
N ASN A 132 15.22 -11.14 2.88
CA ASN A 132 14.94 -11.32 1.47
C ASN A 132 15.54 -10.17 0.64
N PRO A 133 16.55 -10.42 -0.23
CA PRO A 133 17.21 -9.38 -1.00
C PRO A 133 16.30 -8.71 -2.04
N ALA A 134 15.16 -9.32 -2.38
CA ALA A 134 14.18 -8.70 -3.28
C ALA A 134 13.45 -7.52 -2.62
N VAL A 135 13.33 -7.51 -1.28
CA VAL A 135 12.69 -6.43 -0.54
C VAL A 135 13.68 -5.28 -0.38
N LYS A 136 13.33 -4.11 -0.92
CA LYS A 136 14.14 -2.89 -0.86
C LYS A 136 13.45 -1.84 -0.01
N LEU A 137 14.18 -1.26 0.94
CA LEU A 137 13.74 -0.10 1.70
C LEU A 137 14.19 1.18 0.97
N LYS A 138 13.26 2.09 0.68
CA LYS A 138 13.55 3.32 -0.05
C LYS A 138 12.83 4.51 0.55
N GLU A 139 13.48 5.67 0.52
CA GLU A 139 12.81 6.94 0.69
C GLU A 139 11.96 7.26 -0.55
N PHE A 140 10.70 7.53 -0.29
CA PHE A 140 9.73 8.00 -1.26
C PHE A 140 9.45 9.48 -0.94
N GLY A 141 10.16 10.36 -1.66
CA GLY A 141 10.09 11.80 -1.45
C GLY A 141 8.67 12.38 -1.62
N GLY A 142 8.49 13.60 -1.13
CA GLY A 142 7.21 14.31 -1.23
C GLY A 142 6.81 14.54 -2.69
N ARG A 143 5.60 14.13 -3.05
CA ARG A 143 5.11 14.09 -4.43
C ARG A 143 3.63 14.44 -4.49
N ARG A 144 3.21 14.99 -5.63
CA ARG A 144 1.82 15.35 -5.90
C ARG A 144 1.14 14.27 -6.72
N PHE A 145 -0.05 13.86 -6.29
CA PHE A 145 -0.87 12.87 -6.99
C PHE A 145 -2.27 13.40 -7.23
N ALA A 146 -2.81 13.14 -8.42
CA ALA A 146 -4.25 13.10 -8.60
C ALA A 146 -4.75 11.71 -8.16
N VAL A 147 -5.83 11.65 -7.41
CA VAL A 147 -6.35 10.41 -6.81
C VAL A 147 -7.85 10.33 -6.98
N ILE A 148 -8.35 9.23 -7.52
CA ILE A 148 -9.79 8.90 -7.55
C ILE A 148 -10.09 7.80 -6.55
N ARG A 149 -11.09 8.02 -5.69
CA ARG A 149 -11.56 7.04 -4.71
C ARG A 149 -12.80 6.32 -5.22
N PHE A 150 -12.87 5.01 -4.98
CA PHE A 150 -14.05 4.20 -5.29
C PHE A 150 -14.22 3.03 -4.32
N SER A 151 -15.41 2.44 -4.32
CA SER A 151 -15.75 1.24 -3.54
C SER A 151 -16.06 0.04 -4.43
N GLY A 152 -16.08 -1.15 -3.85
CA GLY A 152 -16.40 -2.39 -4.56
C GLY A 152 -15.19 -3.30 -4.82
N LEU A 153 -15.39 -4.26 -5.73
CA LEU A 153 -14.34 -5.17 -6.16
C LEU A 153 -13.43 -4.50 -7.19
N ALA A 154 -12.14 -4.45 -6.89
CA ALA A 154 -11.10 -3.89 -7.76
C ALA A 154 -10.67 -4.87 -8.86
N ARG A 155 -11.62 -5.27 -9.71
CA ARG A 155 -11.35 -6.08 -10.92
C ARG A 155 -10.70 -5.20 -11.99
N ASP A 156 -9.93 -5.81 -12.89
CA ASP A 156 -9.17 -5.08 -13.91
C ASP A 156 -10.01 -4.10 -14.75
N ALA A 157 -11.24 -4.48 -15.14
CA ALA A 157 -12.15 -3.59 -15.87
C ALA A 157 -12.53 -2.33 -15.06
N VAL A 158 -12.76 -2.49 -13.75
CA VAL A 158 -13.09 -1.39 -12.84
C VAL A 158 -11.89 -0.48 -12.62
N LEU A 159 -10.70 -1.09 -12.43
CA LEU A 159 -9.43 -0.37 -12.30
C LEU A 159 -9.13 0.45 -13.56
N LYS A 160 -9.25 -0.14 -14.75
CA LYS A 160 -9.05 0.53 -16.03
C LYS A 160 -10.03 1.69 -16.24
N ARG A 161 -11.30 1.52 -15.86
CA ARG A 161 -12.29 2.60 -15.93
C ARG A 161 -11.89 3.80 -15.07
N HIS A 162 -11.61 3.57 -13.79
CA HIS A 162 -11.23 4.67 -12.89
C HIS A 162 -9.87 5.29 -13.24
N ALA A 163 -8.92 4.51 -13.76
CA ALA A 163 -7.68 5.04 -14.30
C ALA A 163 -7.94 5.97 -15.48
N LYS A 164 -8.85 5.59 -16.39
CA LYS A 164 -9.26 6.43 -17.51
C LYS A 164 -9.96 7.71 -17.05
N ASP A 165 -10.92 7.61 -16.13
CA ASP A 165 -11.64 8.77 -15.59
C ASP A 165 -10.65 9.79 -14.97
N LEU A 166 -9.65 9.28 -14.24
CA LEU A 166 -8.60 10.10 -13.64
C LEU A 166 -7.68 10.73 -14.69
N GLN A 167 -7.34 9.99 -15.75
CA GLN A 167 -6.55 10.52 -16.86
C GLN A 167 -7.29 11.64 -17.60
N ASP A 168 -8.56 11.43 -17.91
CA ASP A 168 -9.41 12.44 -18.57
C ASP A 168 -9.52 13.70 -17.69
N PHE A 169 -9.64 13.54 -16.37
CA PHE A 169 -9.58 14.66 -15.43
C PHE A 169 -8.25 15.42 -15.49
N ILE A 170 -7.10 14.73 -15.44
CA ILE A 170 -5.77 15.35 -15.49
C ILE A 170 -5.60 16.14 -16.80
N VAL A 171 -6.02 15.59 -17.93
CA VAL A 171 -6.01 16.27 -19.24
C VAL A 171 -6.90 17.51 -19.21
N SER A 172 -8.12 17.41 -18.67
CA SER A 172 -9.05 18.55 -18.58
C SER A 172 -8.51 19.74 -17.76
N LYS A 173 -7.57 19.47 -16.84
CA LYS A 173 -6.90 20.48 -16.00
C LYS A 173 -5.56 20.94 -16.60
N ASN A 174 -5.18 20.48 -17.80
CA ASN A 174 -3.87 20.73 -18.41
C ASN A 174 -2.67 20.34 -17.53
N LEU A 175 -2.84 19.29 -16.71
CA LEU A 175 -1.78 18.80 -15.83
C LEU A 175 -0.94 17.73 -16.54
N LYS A 176 0.35 17.61 -16.16
CA LYS A 176 1.27 16.64 -16.75
C LYS A 176 1.34 15.36 -15.93
N PHE A 177 1.22 14.22 -16.60
CA PHE A 177 1.46 12.89 -16.04
C PHE A 177 2.95 12.67 -15.77
N LEU A 178 3.30 12.16 -14.59
CA LEU A 178 4.66 11.76 -14.21
C LEU A 178 4.80 10.26 -13.96
N SER A 179 3.69 9.51 -13.86
CA SER A 179 3.70 8.06 -13.65
C SER A 179 2.58 7.36 -14.41
N ALA A 180 2.67 6.03 -14.53
CA ALA A 180 1.52 5.20 -14.83
C ALA A 180 0.56 5.13 -13.61
N PRO A 181 -0.67 4.61 -13.77
CA PRO A 181 -1.60 4.44 -12.66
C PRO A 181 -1.07 3.54 -11.56
N ILE A 182 -1.24 4.00 -10.32
CA ILE A 182 -0.94 3.27 -9.09
C ILE A 182 -2.26 2.89 -8.43
N TYR A 183 -2.38 1.62 -8.06
CA TYR A 183 -3.59 1.09 -7.41
C TYR A 183 -3.33 0.92 -5.92
N ALA A 184 -4.18 1.52 -5.08
CA ALA A 184 -4.03 1.52 -3.63
C ALA A 184 -5.21 0.80 -2.96
N TYR A 185 -4.87 -0.17 -2.11
CA TYR A 185 -5.82 -1.02 -1.40
C TYR A 185 -5.71 -0.79 0.11
N TYR A 186 -6.81 -0.35 0.72
CA TYR A 186 -6.82 0.04 2.14
C TYR A 186 -7.39 -1.05 3.05
N ASN A 187 -8.17 -1.98 2.48
CA ASN A 187 -8.95 -2.92 3.24
C ASN A 187 -8.45 -4.36 3.04
N PRO A 188 -8.47 -5.17 4.11
CA PRO A 188 -8.17 -6.58 3.99
C PRO A 188 -9.17 -7.34 3.10
N PRO A 189 -8.78 -8.51 2.55
CA PRO A 189 -9.57 -9.26 1.57
C PRO A 189 -10.92 -9.78 2.08
N TRP A 190 -11.13 -9.87 3.39
CA TRP A 190 -12.41 -10.27 4.01
C TRP A 190 -13.42 -9.13 4.18
N THR A 191 -13.03 -7.87 3.94
CA THR A 191 -13.94 -6.72 4.04
C THR A 191 -15.03 -6.82 2.97
N LEU A 192 -16.30 -6.54 3.30
CA LEU A 192 -17.39 -6.57 2.32
C LEU A 192 -17.11 -5.58 1.16
N PRO A 193 -17.35 -5.95 -0.11
CA PRO A 193 -16.92 -5.16 -1.26
C PRO A 193 -17.36 -3.69 -1.23
N PHE A 194 -18.62 -3.41 -0.87
CA PHE A 194 -19.16 -2.05 -0.81
C PHE A 194 -18.61 -1.21 0.36
N LEU A 195 -17.96 -1.85 1.34
CA LEU A 195 -17.26 -1.17 2.44
C LEU A 195 -15.77 -0.97 2.16
N ARG A 196 -15.25 -1.51 1.05
CA ARG A 196 -13.84 -1.31 0.68
C ARG A 196 -13.62 0.10 0.14
N ARG A 197 -12.51 0.69 0.53
CA ARG A 197 -11.87 1.86 -0.06
C ARG A 197 -10.75 1.37 -0.95
N ASN A 198 -10.87 1.66 -2.23
CA ASN A 198 -9.80 1.52 -3.20
C ASN A 198 -9.53 2.90 -3.79
N GLU A 199 -8.30 3.12 -4.22
CA GLU A 199 -7.93 4.35 -4.93
C GLU A 199 -7.10 4.01 -6.16
N VAL A 200 -7.26 4.81 -7.22
CA VAL A 200 -6.29 4.91 -8.30
C VAL A 200 -5.61 6.26 -8.17
N SER A 201 -4.28 6.30 -8.23
CA SER A 201 -3.51 7.54 -8.20
C SER A 201 -2.58 7.63 -9.40
N ILE A 202 -2.33 8.84 -9.86
CA ILE A 202 -1.32 9.13 -10.89
C ILE A 202 -0.50 10.31 -10.40
N GLU A 203 0.82 10.17 -10.43
CA GLU A 203 1.73 11.26 -10.09
C GLU A 203 1.61 12.35 -11.16
N ILE A 204 1.54 13.59 -10.71
CA ILE A 204 1.43 14.75 -11.60
C ILE A 204 2.48 15.79 -11.24
N ALA A 205 2.84 16.63 -12.21
CA ALA A 205 3.70 17.77 -11.94
C ALA A 205 3.03 18.70 -10.89
N GLY A 206 3.82 19.15 -9.91
CA GLY A 206 3.43 20.27 -9.06
C GLY A 206 3.18 21.50 -9.93
N GLU A 207 2.18 22.31 -9.56
CA GLU A 207 2.11 23.68 -10.09
C GLU A 207 3.35 24.43 -9.60
N GLN A 208 4.03 25.13 -10.50
CA GLN A 208 5.15 26.02 -10.17
C GLN A 208 4.63 27.28 -9.47
#